data_AF-A0A3Q7YE94-F1
#
_entry.id   AF-A0A3Q7YE94-F1
#
_cell.length_a   1.000
_cell.length_b   1.000
_cell.length_c   1.000
_cell.angle_alpha   90.00
_cell.angle_beta   90.00
_cell.angle_gamma   90.00
#
_symmetry.space_group_name_H-M   'P 1'
#
loop_
_entity.id
_entity.type
_entity.pdbx_description
1 polymer ?
#
loop_
_entity_poly.entity_id
_entity_poly.type
_entity_poly.pdbx_seq_one_letter_code
_entity_poly.pdbx_strand_id
1 'polypeptide(L)'
;MSLPDLGYVIATLYNVILVSLSRNLNMTFFPLNKSPSKETFGQSLLAIGFVNENHWVQIKLKSDCPLPPTSQKWKDFCSDTAKSWEVAYAARMKHWERIDPSFIRSSCISLNED
;
A
#
# COMPACT_ATOMS: atom_id res chain seq x y z
N MET A 1 13.21 -12.31 3.50
CA MET A 1 11.98 -11.80 2.85
C MET A 1 11.20 -11.01 3.89
N SER A 2 11.18 -9.69 3.80
CA SER A 2 10.36 -8.83 4.64
C SER A 2 9.02 -8.54 3.95
N LEU A 3 8.00 -8.11 4.71
CA LEU A 3 6.67 -7.82 4.15
C LEU A 3 6.68 -6.80 2.98
N PRO A 4 7.53 -5.75 2.95
CA PRO A 4 7.57 -4.84 1.81
C PRO A 4 7.73 -5.53 0.44
N ASP A 5 8.59 -6.54 0.34
CA ASP A 5 8.79 -7.26 -0.93
C ASP A 5 7.64 -8.22 -1.22
N LEU A 6 7.17 -8.93 -0.18
CA LEU A 6 6.05 -9.86 -0.30
C LEU A 6 4.74 -9.13 -0.66
N GLY A 7 4.57 -7.89 -0.20
CA GLY A 7 3.37 -7.11 -0.41
C GLY A 7 3.11 -6.84 -1.89
N TYR A 8 4.14 -6.54 -2.67
CA TYR A 8 4.02 -6.35 -4.12
C TYR A 8 3.74 -7.65 -4.87
N VAL A 9 4.30 -8.77 -4.41
CA VAL A 9 4.00 -10.11 -4.97
C VAL A 9 2.52 -10.43 -4.77
N ILE A 10 2.00 -10.26 -3.55
CA ILE A 10 0.58 -10.50 -3.23
C ILE A 10 -0.30 -9.57 -4.06
N ALA A 11 -0.04 -8.27 -4.05
CA ALA A 11 -0.82 -7.28 -4.78
C ALA A 11 -0.89 -7.60 -6.28
N THR A 12 0.25 -7.97 -6.88
CA THR A 12 0.34 -8.27 -8.31
C THR A 12 -0.31 -9.60 -8.67
N LEU A 13 -0.02 -10.67 -7.91
CA LEU A 13 -0.52 -12.00 -8.20
C LEU A 13 -2.05 -12.03 -8.15
N TYR A 14 -2.62 -11.51 -7.06
CA TYR A 14 -4.07 -11.51 -6.84
C TYR A 14 -4.80 -10.32 -7.45
N ASN A 15 -4.09 -9.37 -8.05
CA ASN A 15 -4.65 -8.11 -8.57
C ASN A 15 -5.45 -7.34 -7.50
N VAL A 16 -4.86 -7.23 -6.32
CA VAL A 16 -5.44 -6.54 -5.17
C VAL A 16 -4.57 -5.37 -4.76
N ILE A 17 -5.18 -4.39 -4.11
CA ILE A 17 -4.53 -3.37 -3.32
C ILE A 17 -4.33 -3.96 -1.93
N LEU A 18 -3.08 -4.17 -1.55
CA LEU A 18 -2.76 -4.62 -0.20
C LEU A 18 -2.39 -3.40 0.66
N VAL A 19 -2.97 -3.28 1.84
CA VAL A 19 -2.64 -2.24 2.82
C VAL A 19 -2.02 -2.93 4.03
N SER A 20 -0.78 -2.58 4.36
CA SER A 20 -0.13 -3.01 5.59
C SER A 20 -0.22 -1.90 6.62
N LEU A 21 -0.69 -2.24 7.82
CA LEU A 21 -0.71 -1.37 8.98
C LEU A 21 0.15 -1.97 10.09
N SER A 22 1.05 -1.17 10.66
CA SER A 22 1.88 -1.60 11.80
C SER A 22 2.29 -0.39 12.64
N ARG A 23 2.94 -0.64 13.79
CA ARG A 23 3.50 0.44 14.61
C ARG A 23 4.63 1.21 13.92
N ASN A 24 5.37 0.55 13.02
CA ASN A 24 6.62 1.09 12.48
C ASN A 24 6.50 1.53 11.01
N LEU A 25 5.68 0.83 10.22
CA LEU A 25 5.55 1.09 8.79
C LEU A 25 4.13 0.80 8.30
N ASN A 26 3.48 1.83 7.81
CA ASN A 26 2.19 1.76 7.13
C ASN A 26 2.41 1.98 5.64
N MET A 27 1.89 1.09 4.78
CA MET A 27 2.14 1.17 3.34
C MET A 27 0.99 0.57 2.53
N THR A 28 0.71 1.18 1.37
CA THR A 28 -0.18 0.60 0.35
C THR A 28 0.65 0.01 -0.79
N PHE A 29 0.35 -1.22 -1.17
CA PHE A 29 0.95 -1.96 -2.27
C PHE A 29 -0.05 -2.06 -3.41
N PHE A 30 0.31 -1.50 -4.55
CA PHE A 30 -0.45 -1.65 -5.78
C PHE A 30 0.14 -2.77 -6.65
N PRO A 31 -0.66 -3.41 -7.52
CA PRO A 31 -0.15 -4.30 -8.54
C PRO A 31 0.92 -3.62 -9.39
N LEU A 32 1.98 -4.35 -9.75
CA LEU A 32 3.11 -3.80 -10.52
C LEU A 32 2.79 -3.64 -12.01
N ASN A 33 1.92 -4.48 -12.58
CA ASN A 33 1.71 -4.57 -14.03
C ASN A 33 0.25 -4.62 -14.49
N LYS A 34 -0.70 -4.47 -13.56
CA LYS A 34 -2.14 -4.51 -13.83
C LYS A 34 -2.76 -3.15 -13.55
N SER A 35 -3.74 -2.74 -14.34
CA SER A 35 -4.50 -1.51 -14.13
C SER A 35 -5.74 -1.74 -13.24
N PRO A 36 -6.32 -0.68 -12.65
CA PRO A 36 -7.62 -0.74 -12.01
C PRO A 36 -8.68 -1.12 -13.05
N SER A 37 -9.31 -2.29 -12.90
CA SER A 37 -10.51 -2.61 -13.67
C SER A 37 -11.75 -2.02 -12.96
N LYS A 38 -12.81 -1.71 -13.72
CA LYS A 38 -14.06 -1.17 -13.15
C LYS A 38 -14.72 -2.12 -12.14
N GLU A 39 -14.48 -3.43 -12.25
CA GLU A 39 -14.96 -4.45 -11.30
C GLU A 39 -14.11 -4.50 -10.02
N THR A 40 -12.84 -4.11 -10.12
CA THR A 40 -11.82 -4.18 -9.05
C THR A 40 -12.00 -3.08 -7.99
N PHE A 41 -12.70 -1.98 -8.30
CA PHE A 41 -12.90 -0.88 -7.35
C PHE A 41 -13.68 -1.26 -6.08
N GLY A 42 -14.55 -2.28 -6.14
CA GLY A 42 -15.37 -2.71 -5.00
C GLY A 42 -14.81 -3.88 -4.18
N GLN A 43 -13.90 -4.69 -4.74
CA GLN A 43 -13.54 -6.01 -4.17
C GLN A 43 -12.05 -6.22 -3.90
N SER A 44 -11.21 -5.23 -4.21
CA SER A 44 -9.76 -5.49 -4.31
C SER A 44 -8.92 -4.88 -3.22
N LEU A 45 -9.50 -4.28 -2.19
CA LEU A 45 -8.73 -3.77 -1.05
C LEU A 45 -8.66 -4.82 0.06
N LEU A 46 -7.45 -5.36 0.28
CA LEU A 46 -7.12 -6.21 1.41
C LEU A 46 -6.25 -5.42 2.38
N ALA A 47 -6.61 -5.41 3.66
CA ALA A 47 -5.77 -4.80 4.69
C ALA A 47 -5.31 -5.85 5.69
N ILE A 48 -4.06 -5.76 6.10
CA ILE A 48 -3.43 -6.59 7.11
C ILE A 48 -2.76 -5.72 8.16
N GLY A 49 -2.88 -6.14 9.41
CA GLY A 49 -2.28 -5.48 10.57
C GLY A 49 -1.21 -6.35 11.21
N PHE A 50 -0.06 -5.78 11.51
CA PHE A 50 0.95 -6.42 12.35
C PHE A 50 0.68 -6.11 13.82
N VAL A 51 0.36 -7.14 14.59
CA VAL A 51 -0.08 -7.02 15.98
C VAL A 51 0.90 -7.71 16.92
N ASN A 52 1.17 -7.07 18.06
CA ASN A 52 2.07 -7.57 19.12
C ASN A 52 3.45 -7.99 18.62
N GLU A 53 3.93 -7.38 17.54
CA GLU A 53 5.25 -7.65 16.95
C GLU A 53 5.50 -9.12 16.58
N ASN A 54 4.44 -9.88 16.32
CA ASN A 54 4.55 -11.33 16.10
C ASN A 54 3.71 -11.81 14.91
N HIS A 55 2.45 -11.36 14.79
CA HIS A 55 1.51 -11.98 13.86
C HIS A 55 0.75 -10.96 13.01
N TRP A 56 0.23 -11.45 11.88
CA TRP A 56 -0.57 -10.68 10.94
C TRP A 56 -2.03 -11.08 11.05
N VAL A 57 -2.91 -10.07 11.09
CA VAL A 57 -4.36 -10.27 11.09
C VAL A 57 -4.97 -9.51 9.93
N GLN A 58 -6.05 -10.04 9.36
CA GLN A 58 -6.83 -9.30 8.37
C GLN A 58 -7.62 -8.19 9.06
N ILE A 59 -7.60 -6.99 8.49
CA ILE A 59 -8.34 -5.82 8.97
C ILE A 59 -9.43 -5.48 7.95
N LYS A 60 -10.63 -5.19 8.45
CA LYS A 60 -11.70 -4.62 7.63
C LYS A 60 -11.66 -3.10 7.73
N LEU A 61 -11.25 -2.44 6.65
CA LEU A 61 -11.28 -0.98 6.57
C LEU A 61 -12.71 -0.48 6.30
N LYS A 62 -13.02 0.70 6.83
CA LYS A 62 -14.25 1.42 6.45
C LYS A 62 -14.14 1.91 5.01
N SER A 63 -15.29 2.05 4.34
CA SER A 63 -15.35 2.69 3.02
C SER A 63 -14.68 4.05 3.07
N ASP A 64 -13.95 4.39 2.02
CA ASP A 64 -13.32 5.70 1.82
C ASP A 64 -12.37 6.15 2.92
N CYS A 65 -11.90 5.23 3.78
CA CYS A 65 -10.94 5.57 4.80
C CYS A 65 -9.63 6.06 4.16
N PRO A 66 -8.88 6.95 4.84
CA PRO A 66 -7.55 7.32 4.38
C PRO A 66 -6.66 6.08 4.25
N LEU A 67 -5.74 6.09 3.28
CA LEU A 67 -4.81 4.99 3.03
C LEU A 67 -3.37 5.45 3.13
N PRO A 68 -2.48 4.62 3.70
CA PRO A 68 -1.06 4.92 3.66
C PRO A 68 -0.58 5.09 2.21
N PRO A 69 0.40 5.94 1.95
CA PRO A 69 1.01 6.06 0.65
C PRO A 69 1.75 4.78 0.21
N THR A 70 2.01 4.68 -1.10
CA THR A 70 2.88 3.65 -1.69
C THR A 70 4.36 4.08 -1.62
N SER A 71 5.28 3.13 -1.81
CA SER A 71 6.72 3.42 -1.85
C SER A 71 7.15 4.10 -3.15
N GLN A 72 8.26 4.84 -3.09
CA GLN A 72 8.91 5.37 -4.30
C GLN A 72 9.39 4.24 -5.22
N LYS A 73 9.91 3.14 -4.67
CA LYS A 73 10.34 1.97 -5.46
C LYS A 73 9.22 1.45 -6.36
N TRP A 74 7.97 1.40 -5.88
CA TRP A 74 6.87 1.00 -6.75
C TRP A 74 6.68 1.95 -7.94
N LYS A 75 6.80 3.27 -7.72
CA LYS A 75 6.68 4.27 -8.80
C LYS A 75 7.78 4.09 -9.84
N ASP A 76 8.99 3.75 -9.40
CA ASP A 76 10.15 3.57 -10.26
C ASP A 76 10.07 2.28 -11.11
N PHE A 77 9.41 1.23 -10.60
CA PHE A 77 9.39 -0.10 -11.23
C PHE A 77 8.03 -0.55 -11.78
N CYS A 78 6.92 0.16 -11.50
CA CYS A 78 5.60 -0.21 -12.03
C CYS A 78 5.49 0.06 -13.53
N SER A 79 4.63 -0.70 -14.21
CA SER A 79 4.30 -0.46 -15.62
C SER A 79 3.50 0.83 -15.80
N ASP A 80 3.52 1.39 -17.00
CA ASP A 80 2.71 2.58 -17.31
C ASP A 80 1.21 2.34 -17.10
N THR A 81 0.73 1.12 -17.33
CA THR A 81 -0.67 0.73 -17.09
C THR A 81 -1.02 0.75 -15.60
N ALA A 82 -0.09 0.39 -14.72
CA ALA A 82 -0.28 0.35 -13.28
C ALA A 82 -0.26 1.74 -12.62
N LYS A 83 0.35 2.75 -13.24
CA LYS A 83 0.39 4.14 -12.70
C LYS A 83 -0.99 4.73 -12.39
N SER A 84 -2.02 4.27 -13.09
CA SER A 84 -3.41 4.69 -12.85
C SER A 84 -3.94 4.34 -11.45
N TRP A 85 -3.32 3.38 -10.74
CA TRP A 85 -3.63 3.09 -9.34
C TRP A 85 -3.37 4.27 -8.41
N GLU A 86 -2.23 4.95 -8.58
CA GLU A 86 -1.88 6.08 -7.72
C GLU A 86 -2.89 7.22 -7.90
N VAL A 87 -3.26 7.51 -9.15
CA VAL A 87 -4.27 8.53 -9.47
C VAL A 87 -5.62 8.18 -8.85
N ALA A 88 -6.06 6.92 -8.98
CA ALA A 88 -7.33 6.45 -8.45
C ALA A 88 -7.44 6.57 -6.92
N TYR A 89 -6.32 6.47 -6.20
CA TYR A 89 -6.28 6.50 -4.73
C TYR A 89 -5.63 7.75 -4.14
N ALA A 90 -5.24 8.71 -4.97
CA ALA A 90 -4.54 9.93 -4.57
C ALA A 90 -5.27 10.72 -3.48
N ALA A 91 -6.60 10.83 -3.57
CA ALA A 91 -7.40 11.53 -2.55
C ALA A 91 -7.31 10.85 -1.19
N ARG A 92 -7.37 9.51 -1.14
CA ARG A 92 -7.28 8.73 0.11
C ARG A 92 -5.88 8.79 0.71
N MET A 93 -4.84 8.78 -0.13
CA MET A 93 -3.45 8.96 0.30
C MET A 93 -3.19 10.36 0.84
N LYS A 94 -3.72 11.41 0.19
CA LYS A 94 -3.63 12.79 0.69
C LYS A 94 -4.31 12.96 2.05
N HIS A 95 -5.44 12.27 2.27
CA HIS A 95 -6.09 12.32 3.59
C HIS A 95 -5.27 11.62 4.69
N TRP A 96 -4.43 10.65 4.35
CA TRP A 96 -3.61 9.92 5.32
C TRP A 96 -2.54 10.80 5.95
N GLU A 97 -2.02 11.78 5.23
CA GLU A 97 -1.06 12.76 5.73
C GLU A 97 -1.56 13.49 6.99
N ARG A 98 -2.89 13.62 7.15
CA ARG A 98 -3.50 14.22 8.35
C ARG A 98 -3.50 13.29 9.57
N ILE A 99 -3.39 11.99 9.35
CA ILE A 99 -3.37 10.96 10.40
C ILE A 99 -1.94 10.68 10.83
N ASP A 100 -1.04 10.52 9.86
CA ASP A 100 0.36 10.17 10.10
C ASP A 100 1.29 11.11 9.31
N PRO A 101 1.66 12.26 9.91
CA PRO A 101 2.56 13.23 9.28
C PRO A 101 4.00 12.72 9.13
N SER A 102 4.37 11.65 9.85
CA SER A 102 5.74 11.13 9.88
C SER A 102 6.19 10.60 8.51
N PHE A 103 5.23 10.23 7.65
CA PHE A 103 5.52 9.80 6.29
C PHE A 103 6.04 10.93 5.40
N ILE A 104 5.62 12.19 5.61
CA ILE A 104 6.13 13.34 4.84
C ILE A 104 7.63 13.54 5.06
N ARG A 105 8.16 13.14 6.23
CA ARG A 105 9.60 13.16 6.53
C ARG A 105 10.36 11.91 6.08
N SER A 106 9.66 10.79 5.86
CA SER A 106 10.26 9.46 5.61
C SER A 106 10.36 9.09 4.14
N SER A 107 10.05 10.00 3.21
CA SER A 107 10.36 9.87 1.78
C SER A 107 11.86 9.65 1.49
N CYS A 108 12.72 9.76 2.51
CA CYS A 108 14.15 9.46 2.45
C CYS A 108 14.59 8.22 3.25
N ILE A 109 13.69 7.34 3.74
CA ILE A 109 14.15 6.08 4.35
C ILE A 109 14.56 5.14 3.21
N SER A 110 15.82 5.28 2.80
CA SER A 110 16.63 4.18 2.34
C SER A 110 16.34 3.01 3.28
N LEU A 111 15.76 1.95 2.75
CA LEU A 111 15.84 0.65 3.40
C LEU A 111 17.33 0.30 3.37
N ASN A 112 18.08 0.84 4.35
CA ASN A 112 19.42 0.36 4.63
C ASN A 112 19.23 -1.05 5.14
N GLU A 113 19.77 -1.97 4.35
CA GLU A 113 20.01 -3.36 4.71
C GLU A 113 20.90 -3.36 5.97
N ASP A 114 20.40 -3.99 7.02
CA ASP A 114 21.27 -4.67 8.00
C ASP A 114 21.62 -6.05 7.45
#